data_AF-A0A0M2STS5-F1
#
_entry.id   AF-A0A0M2STS5-F1
#
_cell.length_a   1.000
_cell.length_b   1.000
_cell.length_c   1.000
_cell.angle_alpha   90.00
_cell.angle_beta   90.00
_cell.angle_gamma   90.00
#
_symmetry.space_group_name_H-M   'P 1'
#
loop_
_entity.id
_entity.type
_entity.pdbx_description
1 polymer ?
#
loop_
_entity_poly.entity_id
_entity_poly.type
_entity_poly.pdbx_seq_one_letter_code
_entity_poly.pdbx_strand_id
1 'polypeptide(L)'
;MKADRKQIEKAIKEMNLFEGSKKALQAYRAEVKKINEQEKKLKETLEGLQAEHTANLLDQEITDDVSQLVYLNRQARDIIMETQVIESMLERLAEAKTETKLKYAPIIKDATYKDLSVKGKKYDLTDFATNIRYQFIEAVAEVGREMDTQYREIAPEILELFQDEAVLEVYPRMKYEFNREYWKPTIQLSEFLSESDLTYAKMGSITVAKPKDVK
;
A
#
# COMPACT_ATOMS: atom_id res chain seq x y z
N MET A 1 9.44 -28.19 -5.94
CA MET A 1 8.54 -27.40 -6.81
C MET A 1 9.09 -26.00 -6.89
N LYS A 2 9.52 -25.54 -8.07
CA LYS A 2 9.99 -24.16 -8.27
C LYS A 2 8.85 -23.22 -7.93
N ALA A 3 9.02 -22.34 -6.94
CA ALA A 3 8.18 -21.15 -6.85
C ALA A 3 8.43 -20.35 -8.14
N ASP A 4 7.54 -20.56 -9.12
CA ASP A 4 7.67 -20.08 -10.48
C ASP A 4 7.14 -18.64 -10.51
N ARG A 5 7.85 -17.73 -11.18
CA ARG A 5 7.41 -16.36 -11.44
C ARG A 5 5.96 -16.31 -11.94
N LYS A 6 5.53 -17.33 -12.68
CA LYS A 6 4.14 -17.53 -13.15
C LYS A 6 3.11 -17.65 -12.02
N GLN A 7 3.43 -18.31 -10.91
CA GLN A 7 2.52 -18.43 -9.76
C GLN A 7 2.33 -17.07 -9.08
N ILE A 8 3.40 -16.29 -8.95
CA ILE A 8 3.34 -14.91 -8.44
C ILE A 8 2.50 -14.03 -9.37
N GLU A 9 2.71 -14.12 -10.68
CA GLU A 9 1.93 -13.34 -11.67
C GLU A 9 0.44 -13.68 -11.62
N LYS A 10 0.10 -14.96 -11.46
CA LYS A 10 -1.30 -15.37 -11.24
C LYS A 10 -1.86 -14.77 -9.95
N ALA A 11 -1.12 -14.86 -8.84
CA ALA A 11 -1.54 -14.29 -7.56
C ALA A 11 -1.73 -12.77 -7.63
N ILE A 12 -0.90 -12.05 -8.40
CA ILE A 12 -1.05 -10.61 -8.66
C ILE A 12 -2.33 -10.33 -9.44
N LYS A 13 -2.62 -11.07 -10.52
CA LYS A 13 -3.83 -10.88 -11.33
C LYS A 13 -5.12 -11.16 -10.54
N GLU A 14 -5.08 -12.13 -9.65
CA GLU A 14 -6.21 -12.53 -8.79
C GLU A 14 -6.23 -11.78 -7.43
N MET A 15 -5.39 -10.75 -7.29
CA MET A 15 -5.21 -10.05 -6.02
C MET A 15 -6.46 -9.24 -5.63
N ASN A 16 -7.05 -9.57 -4.49
CA ASN A 16 -8.13 -8.81 -3.88
C ASN A 16 -7.87 -8.67 -2.37
N LEU A 17 -7.20 -7.58 -1.98
CA LEU A 17 -6.71 -7.39 -0.61
C LEU A 17 -7.78 -6.97 0.40
N PHE A 18 -8.88 -6.37 -0.07
CA PHE A 18 -9.82 -5.65 0.78
C PHE A 18 -11.26 -6.14 0.58
N GLU A 19 -11.45 -7.44 0.35
CA GLU A 19 -12.78 -7.97 0.00
C GLU A 19 -13.79 -7.75 1.14
N GLY A 20 -13.43 -8.14 2.37
CA GLY A 20 -14.30 -7.96 3.53
C GLY A 20 -14.54 -6.48 3.82
N SER A 21 -13.48 -5.67 3.78
CA SER A 21 -13.53 -4.23 4.02
C SER A 21 -14.41 -3.51 3.00
N LYS A 22 -14.32 -3.86 1.71
CA LYS A 22 -15.19 -3.30 0.65
C LYS A 22 -16.66 -3.61 0.92
N LYS A 23 -16.99 -4.84 1.32
CA LYS A 23 -18.37 -5.23 1.67
C LYS A 23 -18.90 -4.44 2.88
N ALA A 24 -18.11 -4.35 3.94
CA ALA A 24 -18.46 -3.56 5.13
C ALA A 24 -18.65 -2.06 4.80
N LEU A 25 -17.76 -1.50 3.98
CA LEU A 25 -17.83 -0.11 3.56
C LEU A 25 -19.02 0.18 2.64
N GLN A 26 -19.44 -0.78 1.82
CA GLN A 26 -20.62 -0.65 0.98
C GLN A 26 -21.89 -0.52 1.83
N ALA A 27 -22.03 -1.31 2.89
CA ALA A 27 -23.15 -1.21 3.82
C ALA A 27 -23.19 0.16 4.52
N TYR A 28 -22.05 0.63 5.02
CA TYR A 28 -21.91 1.98 5.60
C TYR A 28 -22.31 3.08 4.61
N ARG A 29 -21.80 3.02 3.37
CA ARG A 29 -22.11 4.00 2.32
C ARG A 29 -23.60 4.02 1.97
N ALA A 30 -24.27 2.88 1.97
CA ALA A 30 -25.70 2.80 1.69
C ALA A 30 -26.54 3.51 2.76
N GLU A 31 -26.18 3.37 4.04
CA GLU A 31 -26.88 4.03 5.15
C GLU A 31 -26.62 5.55 5.16
N VAL A 32 -25.36 5.96 5.01
CA VAL A 32 -24.96 7.38 4.96
C VAL A 32 -25.53 8.11 3.75
N LYS A 33 -25.69 7.43 2.61
CA LYS A 33 -26.29 8.02 1.41
C LYS A 33 -27.71 8.55 1.68
N LYS A 34 -28.54 7.79 2.38
CA LYS A 34 -29.91 8.21 2.74
C LYS A 34 -29.90 9.45 3.64
N ILE A 35 -29.02 9.47 4.64
CA ILE A 35 -28.89 10.60 5.57
C ILE A 35 -28.42 11.85 4.83
N ASN A 36 -27.45 11.73 3.92
CA ASN A 36 -26.96 12.85 3.11
C ASN A 36 -28.02 13.39 2.16
N GLU A 37 -28.83 12.53 1.54
CA GLU A 37 -29.93 12.96 0.65
C GLU A 37 -31.01 13.72 1.42
N GLN A 38 -31.34 13.28 2.64
CA GLN A 38 -32.28 13.99 3.51
C GLN A 38 -31.72 15.34 3.96
N GLU A 39 -30.46 15.37 4.41
CA GLU A 39 -29.81 16.62 4.84
C GLU A 39 -29.76 17.64 3.69
N LYS A 40 -29.43 17.18 2.48
CA LYS A 40 -29.39 18.05 1.29
C LYS A 40 -30.76 18.71 1.06
N LYS A 41 -31.84 17.92 1.05
CA LYS A 41 -33.20 18.44 0.83
C LYS A 41 -33.59 19.44 1.91
N LEU A 42 -33.30 19.13 3.18
CA LEU A 42 -33.59 20.03 4.30
C LEU A 42 -32.84 21.36 4.19
N LYS A 43 -31.57 21.34 3.76
CA LYS A 43 -30.80 22.57 3.52
C LYS A 43 -31.36 23.39 2.35
N GLU A 44 -31.72 22.73 1.25
CA GLU A 44 -32.36 23.41 0.11
C GLU A 44 -33.70 24.06 0.52
N THR A 45 -34.51 23.37 1.33
CA THR A 45 -35.75 23.93 1.87
C THR A 45 -35.47 25.10 2.83
N LEU A 46 -34.48 24.96 3.70
CA LEU A 46 -34.09 26.02 4.64
C LEU A 46 -33.63 27.29 3.92
N GLU A 47 -32.80 27.16 2.87
CA GLU A 47 -32.38 28.28 2.02
C GLU A 47 -33.59 28.95 1.35
N GLY A 48 -34.56 28.16 0.88
CA GLY A 48 -35.81 28.67 0.32
C GLY A 48 -36.64 29.48 1.32
N LEU A 49 -36.82 28.95 2.53
CA LEU A 49 -37.54 29.64 3.62
C LEU A 49 -36.84 30.92 4.06
N GLN A 50 -35.50 30.93 4.09
CA GLN A 50 -34.74 32.14 4.40
C GLN A 50 -34.96 33.24 3.34
N ALA A 51 -34.96 32.88 2.06
CA ALA A 51 -35.26 33.81 0.97
C ALA A 51 -36.72 34.32 1.05
N GLU A 52 -37.68 33.45 1.34
CA GLU A 52 -39.09 33.83 1.53
C GLU A 52 -39.26 34.77 2.73
N HIS A 53 -38.59 34.49 3.85
CA HIS A 53 -38.62 35.34 5.04
C HIS A 53 -38.04 36.73 4.76
N THR A 54 -36.92 36.82 4.03
CA THR A 54 -36.36 38.11 3.61
C THR A 54 -37.32 38.90 2.73
N ALA A 55 -37.98 38.25 1.77
CA ALA A 55 -38.98 38.91 0.93
C ALA A 55 -40.19 39.40 1.76
N ASN A 56 -40.69 38.56 2.67
CA ASN A 56 -41.79 38.92 3.56
C ASN A 56 -41.45 40.14 4.45
N LEU A 57 -40.24 40.21 4.99
CA LEU A 57 -39.79 41.36 5.78
C LEU A 57 -39.78 42.66 4.95
N LEU A 58 -39.30 42.60 3.69
CA LEU A 58 -39.34 43.75 2.78
C LEU A 58 -40.78 44.18 2.49
N ASP A 59 -41.69 43.22 2.27
CA ASP A 59 -43.11 43.50 2.04
C ASP A 59 -43.80 44.14 3.27
N GLN A 60 -43.37 43.77 4.48
CA GLN A 60 -43.84 44.40 5.72
C GLN A 60 -43.38 45.86 5.85
N GLU A 61 -42.18 46.18 5.38
CA GLU A 61 -41.62 47.54 5.44
C GLU A 61 -42.32 48.52 4.49
N ILE A 62 -42.85 48.03 3.37
CA ILE A 62 -43.45 48.86 2.30
C ILE A 62 -44.97 48.94 2.36
N THR A 63 -45.65 48.12 3.17
CA THR A 63 -47.12 48.11 3.23
C THR A 63 -47.68 49.11 4.24
N ASP A 64 -48.65 49.91 3.82
CA ASP A 64 -49.42 50.81 4.68
C ASP A 64 -50.80 50.22 5.08
N ASP A 65 -51.17 49.05 4.56
CA ASP A 65 -52.43 48.37 4.88
C ASP A 65 -52.27 47.45 6.10
N VAL A 66 -52.96 47.80 7.19
CA VAL A 66 -52.99 47.02 8.44
C VAL A 66 -53.43 45.57 8.21
N SER A 67 -54.36 45.33 7.30
CA SER A 67 -54.83 43.96 7.01
C SER A 67 -53.75 43.12 6.34
N GLN A 68 -53.02 43.73 5.39
CA GLN A 68 -51.86 43.12 4.74
C GLN A 68 -50.72 42.87 5.72
N LEU A 69 -50.46 43.83 6.62
CA LEU A 69 -49.44 43.68 7.67
C LEU A 69 -49.74 42.50 8.60
N VAL A 70 -51.01 42.31 9.02
CA VAL A 70 -51.43 41.15 9.83
C VAL A 70 -51.23 39.83 9.08
N TYR A 71 -51.52 39.81 7.77
CA TYR A 71 -51.28 38.63 6.93
C TYR A 71 -49.78 38.28 6.85
N LEU A 72 -48.93 39.26 6.54
CA LEU A 72 -47.48 39.07 6.44
C LEU A 72 -46.87 38.61 7.76
N ASN A 73 -47.34 39.13 8.90
CA ASN A 73 -46.91 38.67 10.23
C ASN A 73 -47.27 37.20 10.50
N ARG A 74 -48.43 36.72 10.00
CA ARG A 74 -48.78 35.29 10.10
C ARG A 74 -47.84 34.44 9.27
N GLN A 75 -47.59 34.83 8.02
CA GLN A 75 -46.66 34.13 7.14
C GLN A 75 -45.25 34.09 7.73
N ALA A 76 -44.74 35.20 8.28
CA ALA A 76 -43.45 35.23 8.96
C ALA A 76 -43.39 34.24 10.13
N ARG A 77 -44.46 34.17 10.94
CA ARG A 77 -44.55 33.19 12.03
C ARG A 77 -44.51 31.75 11.51
N ASP A 78 -45.23 31.45 10.44
CA ASP A 78 -45.25 30.10 9.84
C ASP A 78 -43.87 29.71 9.31
N ILE A 79 -43.18 30.63 8.61
CA ILE A 79 -41.80 30.43 8.13
C ILE A 79 -40.83 30.18 9.30
N ILE A 80 -40.93 30.94 10.39
CA ILE A 80 -40.09 30.77 11.58
C ILE A 80 -40.32 29.38 12.21
N MET A 81 -41.58 28.95 12.34
CA MET A 81 -41.90 27.63 12.88
C MET A 81 -41.36 26.51 12.00
N GLU A 82 -41.51 26.61 10.68
CA GLU A 82 -40.97 25.60 9.74
C GLU A 82 -39.44 25.56 9.76
N THR A 83 -38.79 26.72 9.84
CA THR A 83 -37.33 26.84 9.99
C THR A 83 -36.84 26.10 11.24
N GLN A 84 -37.47 26.32 12.39
CA GLN A 84 -37.12 25.65 13.66
C GLN A 84 -37.27 24.12 13.57
N VAL A 85 -38.32 23.64 12.89
CA VAL A 85 -38.53 22.21 12.66
C VAL A 85 -37.40 21.64 11.80
N ILE A 86 -37.04 22.32 10.70
CA ILE A 86 -35.96 21.88 9.81
C ILE A 86 -34.60 21.86 10.52
N GLU A 87 -34.29 22.90 11.31
CA GLU A 87 -33.05 22.96 12.09
C GLU A 87 -32.95 21.80 13.09
N SER A 88 -34.05 21.49 13.80
CA SER A 88 -34.11 20.33 14.69
C SER A 88 -33.94 19.00 13.92
N MET A 89 -34.51 18.89 12.72
CA MET A 89 -34.30 17.71 11.87
C MET A 89 -32.85 17.58 11.41
N LEU A 90 -32.19 18.69 11.06
CA LEU A 90 -30.77 18.70 10.66
C LEU A 90 -29.86 18.28 11.82
N GLU A 91 -30.13 18.73 13.04
CA GLU A 91 -29.42 18.29 14.25
C GLU A 91 -29.55 16.78 14.44
N ARG A 92 -30.77 16.24 14.37
CA ARG A 92 -31.02 14.79 14.46
C ARG A 92 -30.31 13.99 13.37
N LEU A 93 -30.20 14.52 12.14
CA LEU A 93 -29.42 13.87 11.08
C LEU A 93 -27.92 13.88 11.39
N ALA A 94 -27.40 14.94 12.01
CA ALA A 94 -26.00 15.00 12.43
C ALA A 94 -25.69 13.95 13.52
N GLU A 95 -26.60 13.78 14.49
CA GLU A 95 -26.54 12.70 15.48
C GLU A 95 -26.59 11.32 14.82
N ALA A 96 -27.56 11.10 13.91
CA ALA A 96 -27.71 9.85 13.18
C ALA A 96 -26.47 9.50 12.34
N LYS A 97 -25.79 10.49 11.74
CA LYS A 97 -24.49 10.27 11.07
C LYS A 97 -23.43 9.78 12.04
N THR A 98 -23.37 10.39 13.22
CA THR A 98 -22.39 10.02 14.24
C THR A 98 -22.66 8.61 14.76
N GLU A 99 -23.91 8.28 15.05
CA GLU A 99 -24.34 6.94 15.43
C GLU A 99 -24.00 5.91 14.34
N THR A 100 -24.26 6.23 13.07
CA THR A 100 -23.91 5.37 11.93
C THR A 100 -22.40 5.11 11.87
N LYS A 101 -21.57 6.14 12.08
CA LYS A 101 -20.10 5.97 12.15
C LYS A 101 -19.71 5.06 13.30
N LEU A 102 -20.27 5.26 14.49
CA LEU A 102 -19.98 4.45 15.68
C LEU A 102 -20.40 2.99 15.48
N LYS A 103 -21.54 2.74 14.84
CA LYS A 103 -22.04 1.41 14.48
C LYS A 103 -21.09 0.68 13.53
N TYR A 104 -20.61 1.34 12.47
CA TYR A 104 -19.78 0.69 11.45
C TYR A 104 -18.27 0.70 11.74
N ALA A 105 -17.78 1.58 12.61
CA ALA A 105 -16.36 1.64 12.98
C ALA A 105 -15.80 0.28 13.43
N PRO A 106 -16.41 -0.46 14.39
CA PRO A 106 -15.91 -1.78 14.78
C PRO A 106 -16.04 -2.81 13.65
N ILE A 107 -17.09 -2.76 12.85
CA ILE A 107 -17.32 -3.71 11.75
C ILE A 107 -16.25 -3.56 10.66
N ILE A 108 -15.94 -2.32 10.26
CA ILE A 108 -14.92 -2.02 9.27
C ILE A 108 -13.53 -2.36 9.82
N LYS A 109 -13.28 -2.06 11.10
CA LYS A 109 -12.04 -2.44 11.79
C LYS A 109 -11.82 -3.95 11.73
N ASP A 110 -12.82 -4.74 12.13
CA ASP A 110 -12.74 -6.20 12.13
C ASP A 110 -12.58 -6.78 10.71
N ALA A 111 -13.29 -6.22 9.73
CA ALA A 111 -13.15 -6.60 8.33
C ALA A 111 -11.72 -6.33 7.82
N THR A 112 -11.13 -5.19 8.19
CA THR A 112 -9.76 -4.82 7.82
C THR A 112 -8.73 -5.77 8.45
N TYR A 113 -8.91 -6.14 9.71
CA TYR A 113 -8.04 -7.13 10.36
C TYR A 113 -8.12 -8.51 9.71
N LYS A 114 -9.32 -8.95 9.35
CA LYS A 114 -9.52 -10.23 8.64
C LYS A 114 -8.84 -10.20 7.28
N ASP A 115 -9.05 -9.14 6.50
CA ASP A 115 -8.38 -8.94 5.21
C ASP A 115 -6.84 -8.95 5.35
N LEU A 116 -6.31 -8.26 6.36
CA LEU A 116 -4.87 -8.25 6.66
C LEU A 116 -4.33 -9.64 7.02
N SER A 117 -5.08 -10.42 7.80
CA SER A 117 -4.67 -11.78 8.19
C SER A 117 -4.57 -12.73 6.99
N VAL A 118 -5.47 -12.57 6.00
CA VAL A 118 -5.46 -13.36 4.77
C VAL A 118 -4.31 -12.94 3.86
N LYS A 119 -3.99 -11.63 3.79
CA LYS A 119 -2.84 -11.12 3.03
C LYS A 119 -1.54 -11.82 3.42
N GLY A 120 -1.26 -11.93 4.73
CA GLY A 120 -0.01 -12.51 5.22
C GLY A 120 0.25 -13.93 4.72
N LYS A 121 -0.80 -14.76 4.60
CA LYS A 121 -0.68 -16.14 4.10
C LYS A 121 -0.66 -16.23 2.57
N LYS A 122 -1.45 -15.39 1.90
CA LYS A 122 -1.68 -15.53 0.45
C LYS A 122 -0.55 -14.93 -0.40
N TYR A 123 0.18 -13.95 0.13
CA TYR A 123 1.25 -13.25 -0.60
C TYR A 123 2.59 -13.36 0.13
N ASP A 124 2.81 -14.47 0.83
CA ASP A 124 4.12 -14.81 1.38
C ASP A 124 5.08 -15.17 0.24
N LEU A 125 6.22 -14.48 0.17
CA LEU A 125 7.25 -14.69 -0.84
C LEU A 125 8.47 -15.46 -0.29
N THR A 126 8.39 -16.00 0.94
CA THR A 126 9.49 -16.69 1.61
C THR A 126 9.99 -17.89 0.81
N ASP A 127 9.09 -18.74 0.31
CA ASP A 127 9.47 -19.92 -0.48
C ASP A 127 10.10 -19.52 -1.82
N PHE A 128 9.59 -18.44 -2.43
CA PHE A 128 10.18 -17.88 -3.64
C PHE A 128 11.61 -17.38 -3.39
N ALA A 129 11.80 -16.55 -2.36
CA ALA A 129 13.10 -16.03 -1.98
C ALA A 129 14.08 -17.16 -1.62
N THR A 130 13.61 -18.18 -0.90
CA THR A 130 14.43 -19.34 -0.50
C THR A 130 14.89 -20.15 -1.72
N ASN A 131 14.02 -20.35 -2.71
CA ASN A 131 14.36 -21.02 -3.95
C ASN A 131 15.38 -20.23 -4.78
N ILE A 132 15.21 -18.91 -4.90
CA ILE A 132 16.19 -18.05 -5.60
C ILE A 132 17.54 -18.08 -4.88
N ARG A 133 17.55 -18.00 -3.54
CA ARG A 133 18.77 -18.12 -2.75
C ARG A 133 19.47 -19.46 -2.98
N TYR A 134 18.71 -20.56 -3.02
CA TYR A 134 19.27 -21.88 -3.30
C TYR A 134 19.94 -21.92 -4.68
N GLN A 135 19.23 -21.50 -5.74
CA GLN A 135 19.75 -21.49 -7.10
C GLN A 135 21.02 -20.63 -7.25
N PHE A 136 21.04 -19.47 -6.58
CA PHE A 136 22.22 -18.61 -6.57
C PHE A 136 23.43 -19.30 -5.93
N ILE A 137 23.27 -19.88 -4.74
CA ILE A 137 24.36 -20.58 -4.04
C ILE A 137 24.81 -21.83 -4.82
N GLU A 138 23.88 -22.56 -5.44
CA GLU A 138 24.17 -23.72 -6.29
C GLU A 138 25.06 -23.34 -7.48
N ALA A 139 24.73 -22.27 -8.20
CA ALA A 139 25.54 -21.78 -9.32
C ALA A 139 26.95 -21.33 -8.88
N VAL A 140 27.05 -20.64 -7.75
CA VAL A 140 28.35 -20.24 -7.17
C VAL A 140 29.19 -21.47 -6.80
N ALA A 141 28.57 -22.49 -6.23
CA ALA A 141 29.24 -23.73 -5.85
C ALA A 141 29.69 -24.55 -7.07
N GLU A 142 28.95 -24.52 -8.18
CA GLU A 142 29.37 -25.13 -9.45
C GLU A 142 30.64 -24.49 -10.00
N VAL A 143 30.67 -23.16 -10.10
CA VAL A 143 31.88 -22.44 -10.57
C VAL A 143 33.05 -22.68 -9.62
N GLY A 144 32.82 -22.62 -8.31
CA GLY A 144 33.87 -22.89 -7.32
C GLY A 144 34.45 -24.31 -7.40
N ARG A 145 33.60 -25.32 -7.67
CA ARG A 145 34.07 -26.71 -7.87
C ARG A 145 34.91 -26.84 -9.13
N GLU A 146 34.50 -26.20 -10.22
CA GLU A 146 35.25 -26.22 -11.48
C GLU A 146 36.62 -25.54 -11.32
N MET A 147 36.67 -24.36 -10.68
CA MET A 147 37.93 -23.68 -10.36
C MET A 147 38.85 -24.52 -9.47
N ASP A 148 38.32 -25.17 -8.43
CA ASP A 148 39.11 -26.05 -7.55
C ASP A 148 39.65 -27.28 -8.31
N THR A 149 38.85 -27.81 -9.24
CA THR A 149 39.26 -28.94 -10.10
C THR A 149 40.45 -28.53 -10.96
N GLN A 150 40.32 -27.44 -11.72
CA GLN A 150 41.40 -26.94 -12.59
C GLN A 150 42.64 -26.51 -11.80
N TYR A 151 42.47 -25.91 -10.61
CA TYR A 151 43.59 -25.59 -9.73
C TYR A 151 44.37 -26.85 -9.35
N ARG A 152 43.69 -27.91 -8.94
CA ARG A 152 44.33 -29.18 -8.52
C ARG A 152 45.05 -29.90 -9.66
N GLU A 153 44.59 -29.74 -10.89
CA GLU A 153 45.24 -30.34 -12.07
C GLU A 153 46.66 -29.81 -12.27
N ILE A 154 46.86 -28.49 -12.12
CA ILE A 154 48.15 -27.83 -12.35
C ILE A 154 48.98 -27.63 -11.07
N ALA A 155 48.35 -27.71 -9.90
CA ALA A 155 48.98 -27.36 -8.63
C ALA A 155 50.25 -28.16 -8.31
N PRO A 156 50.33 -29.49 -8.51
CA PRO A 156 51.54 -30.24 -8.21
C PRO A 156 52.76 -29.71 -8.96
N GLU A 157 52.64 -29.50 -10.27
CA GLU A 157 53.74 -29.05 -11.14
C GLU A 157 54.15 -27.61 -10.82
N ILE A 158 53.18 -26.72 -10.60
CA ILE A 158 53.47 -25.32 -10.26
C ILE A 158 54.09 -25.22 -8.87
N LEU A 159 53.59 -25.97 -7.87
CA LEU A 159 54.11 -25.93 -6.51
C LEU A 159 55.52 -26.54 -6.42
N GLU A 160 55.82 -27.58 -7.19
CA GLU A 160 57.18 -28.13 -7.32
C GLU A 160 58.14 -27.04 -7.80
N LEU A 161 57.81 -26.33 -8.88
CA LEU A 161 58.64 -25.23 -9.39
C LEU A 161 58.75 -24.06 -8.41
N PHE A 162 57.62 -23.65 -7.82
CA PHE A 162 57.55 -22.45 -6.98
C PHE A 162 58.15 -22.67 -5.58
N GLN A 163 58.46 -23.92 -5.23
CA GLN A 163 59.12 -24.30 -3.98
C GLN A 163 60.56 -24.77 -4.18
N ASP A 164 61.06 -24.80 -5.41
CA ASP A 164 62.44 -25.17 -5.72
C ASP A 164 63.44 -24.17 -5.14
N GLU A 165 64.50 -24.67 -4.50
CA GLU A 165 65.49 -23.85 -3.79
C GLU A 165 66.28 -22.94 -4.73
N ALA A 166 66.66 -23.41 -5.93
CA ALA A 166 67.42 -22.63 -6.90
C ALA A 166 66.55 -21.54 -7.54
N VAL A 167 65.27 -21.84 -7.80
CA VAL A 167 64.29 -20.85 -8.26
C VAL A 167 64.08 -19.77 -7.20
N LEU A 168 63.94 -20.15 -5.93
CA LEU A 168 63.73 -19.21 -4.83
C LEU A 168 64.96 -18.36 -4.49
N GLU A 169 66.18 -18.81 -4.83
CA GLU A 169 67.39 -18.00 -4.71
C GLU A 169 67.32 -16.76 -5.63
N VAL A 170 66.79 -16.94 -6.84
CA VAL A 170 66.63 -15.86 -7.84
C VAL A 170 65.31 -15.10 -7.63
N TYR A 171 64.23 -15.79 -7.24
CA TYR A 171 62.89 -15.23 -7.08
C TYR A 171 62.25 -15.57 -5.72
N PRO A 172 62.71 -14.98 -4.60
CA PRO A 172 62.31 -15.39 -3.25
C PRO A 172 60.81 -15.26 -2.92
N ARG A 173 60.07 -14.44 -3.66
CA ARG A 173 58.63 -14.20 -3.43
C ARG A 173 57.72 -15.25 -4.08
N MET A 174 58.24 -16.01 -5.05
CA MET A 174 57.46 -16.95 -5.87
C MET A 174 56.73 -18.01 -5.04
N LYS A 175 57.32 -18.41 -3.89
CA LYS A 175 56.73 -19.31 -2.90
C LYS A 175 55.30 -18.92 -2.45
N TYR A 176 54.95 -17.64 -2.49
CA TYR A 176 53.67 -17.12 -1.98
C TYR A 176 52.66 -16.79 -3.09
N GLU A 177 53.06 -16.87 -4.36
CA GLU A 177 52.26 -16.37 -5.48
C GLU A 177 51.16 -17.36 -5.91
N PHE A 178 51.39 -18.66 -5.73
CA PHE A 178 50.42 -19.69 -6.10
C PHE A 178 49.63 -20.21 -4.89
N ASN A 179 48.60 -19.44 -4.50
CA ASN A 179 47.74 -19.75 -3.34
C ASN A 179 46.32 -20.09 -3.77
N ARG A 180 45.79 -21.21 -3.27
CA ARG A 180 44.40 -21.68 -3.47
C ARG A 180 43.35 -20.61 -3.15
N GLU A 181 43.60 -19.75 -2.16
CA GLU A 181 42.64 -18.73 -1.72
C GLU A 181 42.30 -17.68 -2.81
N TYR A 182 43.14 -17.55 -3.83
CA TYR A 182 42.88 -16.65 -4.97
C TYR A 182 42.01 -17.31 -6.06
N TRP A 183 41.81 -18.63 -6.00
CA TRP A 183 41.11 -19.41 -7.02
C TRP A 183 39.70 -19.77 -6.58
N LYS A 184 38.92 -18.74 -6.26
CA LYS A 184 37.51 -18.85 -5.89
C LYS A 184 36.67 -17.78 -6.57
N PRO A 185 35.37 -18.01 -6.77
CA PRO A 185 34.49 -17.00 -7.36
C PRO A 185 34.43 -15.73 -6.50
N THR A 186 34.53 -14.57 -7.15
CA THR A 186 34.37 -13.26 -6.50
C THR A 186 32.91 -12.84 -6.54
N ILE A 187 32.34 -12.43 -5.40
CA ILE A 187 30.96 -11.96 -5.28
C ILE A 187 30.91 -10.73 -4.38
N GLN A 188 30.28 -9.66 -4.87
CA GLN A 188 29.99 -8.48 -4.06
C GLN A 188 28.54 -8.55 -3.55
N LEU A 189 28.35 -9.03 -2.31
CA LEU A 189 27.01 -9.20 -1.73
C LEU A 189 26.23 -7.88 -1.61
N SER A 190 26.92 -6.76 -1.45
CA SER A 190 26.31 -5.42 -1.39
C SER A 190 25.63 -5.02 -2.70
N GLU A 191 26.09 -5.54 -3.84
CA GLU A 191 25.46 -5.29 -5.15
C GLU A 191 24.30 -6.25 -5.43
N PHE A 192 24.19 -7.34 -4.67
CA PHE A 192 23.19 -8.39 -4.89
C PHE A 192 21.82 -8.03 -4.32
N LEU A 193 21.77 -7.57 -3.05
CA LEU A 193 20.51 -7.16 -2.41
C LEU A 193 20.80 -6.30 -1.18
N SER A 194 20.28 -5.07 -1.15
CA SER A 194 20.29 -4.24 0.05
C SER A 194 18.94 -4.22 0.78
N GLU A 195 18.94 -3.88 2.07
CA GLU A 195 17.71 -3.68 2.84
C GLU A 195 16.86 -2.54 2.26
N SER A 196 17.51 -1.49 1.74
CA SER A 196 16.84 -0.40 1.03
C SER A 196 16.12 -0.89 -0.22
N ASP A 197 16.77 -1.70 -1.07
CA ASP A 197 16.15 -2.22 -2.29
C ASP A 197 14.92 -3.07 -1.96
N LEU A 198 15.02 -3.92 -0.93
CA LEU A 198 13.90 -4.74 -0.49
C LEU A 198 12.76 -3.90 0.09
N THR A 199 13.08 -2.81 0.79
CA THR A 199 12.08 -1.87 1.34
C THR A 199 11.33 -1.14 0.23
N TYR A 200 12.04 -0.58 -0.75
CA TYR A 200 11.42 0.07 -1.90
C TYR A 200 10.61 -0.93 -2.75
N ALA A 201 11.10 -2.15 -2.94
CA ALA A 201 10.38 -3.20 -3.66
C ALA A 201 9.06 -3.58 -2.99
N LYS A 202 9.03 -3.67 -1.66
CA LYS A 202 7.79 -3.90 -0.88
C LYS A 202 6.79 -2.75 -1.03
N MET A 203 7.26 -1.55 -1.32
CA MET A 203 6.44 -0.37 -1.64
C MET A 203 6.08 -0.26 -3.14
N GLY A 204 6.52 -1.21 -3.97
CA GLY A 204 6.20 -1.28 -5.40
C GLY A 204 7.18 -0.52 -6.31
N SER A 205 8.36 -0.15 -5.82
CA SER A 205 9.39 0.57 -6.58
C SER A 205 10.66 -0.26 -6.75
N ILE A 206 11.28 -0.18 -7.92
CA ILE A 206 12.56 -0.86 -8.22
C ILE A 206 13.65 0.21 -8.32
N THR A 207 14.64 0.12 -7.42
CA THR A 207 15.78 1.07 -7.33
C THR A 207 17.05 0.56 -7.97
N VAL A 208 17.12 -0.74 -8.27
CA VAL A 208 18.26 -1.37 -8.91
C VAL A 208 18.21 -1.20 -10.42
N ALA A 209 19.37 -0.96 -11.04
CA ALA A 209 19.49 -0.86 -12.47
C ALA A 209 19.09 -2.19 -13.13
N LYS A 210 18.25 -2.12 -14.17
CA LYS A 210 17.90 -3.29 -14.96
C LYS A 210 19.17 -3.80 -15.69
N PRO A 211 19.55 -5.08 -15.55
CA PRO A 211 20.69 -5.61 -16.29
C PRO A 211 20.47 -5.49 -17.79
N LYS A 212 21.54 -5.22 -18.55
CA LYS A 212 21.50 -4.96 -20.00
C LYS A 212 20.83 -6.09 -20.80
N ASP A 213 20.90 -7.32 -20.30
CA ASP A 213 20.48 -8.53 -21.02
C ASP A 213 19.15 -9.13 -20.54
N VAL A 214 18.48 -8.49 -19.58
CA VAL A 214 17.15 -8.92 -19.12
C VAL A 214 16.09 -8.19 -19.94
N LYS A 215 15.28 -8.92 -20.73
CA LYS A 215 14.14 -8.34 -21.48
C LYS A 215 12.97 -7.98 -20.57
#